data_AF-A0A9D5ATP7-F1
#
_entry.id   AF-A0A9D5ATP7-F1
#
_cell.length_a   1.000
_cell.length_b   1.000
_cell.length_c   1.000
_cell.angle_alpha   90.00
_cell.angle_beta   90.00
_cell.angle_gamma   90.00
#
_symmetry.space_group_name_H-M   'P 1'
#
loop_
_entity.id
_entity.type
_entity.pdbx_description
1 polymer ?
#
loop_
_entity_poly.entity_id
_entity_poly.type
_entity_poly.pdbx_seq_one_letter_code
_entity_poly.pdbx_strand_id
1 'polypeptide(L)'
;MKDGKCSKYFPKQFQPETIVDQDGFSVYRRRDNGHTVLKNGIQVDNRNVVPYNAKLLTKYQAHINMEWCNQSTSIKYLFKYINKGYDRITAAIVPNDDGTSNQPQNIDEIKQYIDCRYVSPSEASWRIFSFP
;
A
#
# COMPACT_ATOMS: atom_id res chain seq x y z
N MET A 1 -13.28 12.87 3.29
CA MET A 1 -14.69 12.85 2.83
C MET A 1 -14.75 13.52 1.46
N LYS A 2 -15.71 13.14 0.61
CA LYS A 2 -16.03 13.85 -0.64
C LYS A 2 -17.50 14.26 -0.55
N ASP A 3 -17.79 15.54 -0.72
CA ASP A 3 -19.15 16.09 -0.67
C ASP A 3 -19.93 15.72 0.60
N GLY A 4 -19.26 15.79 1.76
CA GLY A 4 -19.84 15.41 3.05
C GLY A 4 -20.09 13.91 3.23
N LYS A 5 -19.71 13.06 2.26
CA LYS A 5 -19.85 11.60 2.32
C LYS A 5 -18.48 10.92 2.46
N CYS A 6 -18.48 9.75 3.07
CA CYS A 6 -17.28 8.92 3.14
C CYS A 6 -16.93 8.43 1.72
N SER A 7 -15.72 8.67 1.25
CA SER A 7 -15.23 8.21 -0.06
C SER A 7 -15.12 6.68 -0.16
N LYS A 8 -15.22 5.98 0.96
CA LYS A 8 -15.23 4.51 1.07
C LYS A 8 -16.64 3.96 1.34
N TYR A 9 -17.66 4.82 1.23
CA TYR A 9 -19.09 4.45 1.34
C TYR A 9 -19.46 3.86 2.71
N PHE A 10 -18.87 4.39 3.78
CA PHE A 10 -19.29 4.11 5.15
C PHE A 10 -20.35 5.13 5.61
N PRO A 11 -21.32 4.72 6.46
CA PRO A 11 -21.58 3.34 6.92
C PRO A 11 -22.07 2.42 5.79
N LYS A 12 -21.66 1.16 5.82
CA LYS A 12 -22.14 0.12 4.89
C LYS A 12 -23.53 -0.37 5.29
N GLN A 13 -24.28 -0.96 4.38
CA GLN A 13 -25.57 -1.57 4.74
C GLN A 13 -25.36 -2.82 5.61
N PHE A 14 -26.36 -3.13 6.44
CA PHE A 14 -26.39 -4.42 7.13
C PHE A 14 -26.54 -5.53 6.10
N GLN A 15 -25.90 -6.66 6.39
CA GLN A 15 -25.91 -7.82 5.54
C GLN A 15 -25.85 -9.08 6.42
N PRO A 16 -26.83 -9.99 6.35
CA PRO A 16 -26.88 -11.15 7.23
C PRO A 16 -25.79 -12.18 6.93
N GLU A 17 -25.28 -12.24 5.69
CA GLU A 17 -24.27 -13.21 5.23
C GLU A 17 -23.31 -12.60 4.21
N THR A 18 -22.07 -13.11 4.16
CA THR A 18 -21.11 -12.64 3.16
C THR A 18 -21.50 -13.20 1.80
N ILE A 19 -21.73 -12.32 0.82
CA ILE A 19 -22.08 -12.70 -0.55
C ILE A 19 -21.09 -12.11 -1.56
N VAL A 20 -21.12 -12.62 -2.79
CA VAL A 20 -20.48 -11.99 -3.94
C VAL A 20 -21.55 -11.23 -4.71
N ASP A 21 -21.34 -9.95 -4.97
CA ASP A 21 -22.26 -9.16 -5.79
C ASP A 21 -22.13 -9.49 -7.29
N GLN A 22 -22.97 -8.85 -8.11
CA GLN A 22 -23.00 -9.06 -9.56
C GLN A 22 -21.69 -8.65 -10.26
N ASP A 23 -20.94 -7.75 -9.65
CA ASP A 23 -19.66 -7.25 -10.16
C ASP A 23 -18.46 -8.12 -9.68
N GLY A 24 -18.73 -9.14 -8.87
CA GLY A 24 -17.71 -10.06 -8.36
C GLY A 24 -17.01 -9.60 -7.08
N PHE A 25 -17.49 -8.53 -6.43
CA PHE A 25 -16.95 -8.04 -5.16
C PHE A 25 -17.62 -8.72 -3.98
N SER A 26 -16.85 -8.86 -2.90
CA SER A 26 -17.34 -9.42 -1.64
C SER A 26 -18.11 -8.37 -0.83
N VAL A 27 -19.38 -8.64 -0.58
CA VAL A 27 -20.22 -7.89 0.36
C VAL A 27 -20.20 -8.64 1.69
N TYR A 28 -19.36 -8.18 2.62
CA TYR A 28 -19.19 -8.82 3.91
C TYR A 28 -20.42 -8.76 4.79
N ARG A 29 -20.65 -9.85 5.54
CA ARG A 29 -21.63 -9.91 6.63
C ARG A 29 -21.45 -8.77 7.64
N ARG A 30 -22.52 -8.04 7.88
CA ARG A 30 -22.68 -6.98 8.90
C ARG A 30 -24.03 -7.19 9.58
N ARG A 31 -24.05 -7.89 10.71
CA ARG A 31 -25.30 -8.18 11.43
C ARG A 31 -25.77 -6.95 12.18
N ASP A 32 -27.06 -6.67 12.16
CA ASP A 32 -27.63 -5.75 13.16
C ASP A 32 -27.66 -6.48 14.50
N ASN A 33 -26.76 -6.08 15.40
CA ASN A 33 -26.59 -6.66 16.72
C ASN A 33 -26.97 -5.67 17.84
N GLY A 34 -27.48 -4.49 17.49
CA GLY A 34 -27.83 -3.43 18.44
C GLY A 34 -26.65 -2.81 19.20
N HIS A 35 -25.40 -3.22 18.92
CA HIS A 35 -24.22 -2.69 19.61
C HIS A 35 -23.75 -1.38 18.96
N THR A 36 -23.76 -0.30 19.72
CA THR A 36 -23.28 1.02 19.30
C THR A 36 -22.25 1.57 20.28
N VAL A 37 -21.37 2.43 19.78
CA VAL A 37 -20.37 3.16 20.57
C VAL A 37 -20.46 4.63 20.19
N LEU A 38 -20.49 5.51 21.19
CA LEU A 38 -20.43 6.95 20.98
C LEU A 38 -18.97 7.37 20.80
N LYS A 39 -18.62 7.92 19.63
CA LYS A 39 -17.28 8.45 19.35
C LYS A 39 -17.41 9.85 18.78
N ASN A 40 -16.81 10.83 19.46
CA ASN A 40 -16.87 12.25 19.08
C ASN A 40 -18.31 12.76 18.86
N GLY A 41 -19.26 12.34 19.70
CA GLY A 41 -20.68 12.71 19.58
C GLY A 41 -21.44 11.98 18.46
N ILE A 42 -20.79 11.08 17.72
CA ILE A 42 -21.41 10.29 16.66
C ILE A 42 -21.63 8.87 17.17
N GLN A 43 -22.85 8.33 17.04
CA GLN A 43 -23.09 6.91 17.29
C GLN A 43 -22.55 6.09 16.13
N VAL A 44 -21.70 5.13 16.45
CA VAL A 44 -20.99 4.27 15.51
C VAL A 44 -21.34 2.82 15.81
N ASP A 45 -21.65 2.05 14.79
CA ASP A 45 -21.89 0.61 14.90
C ASP A 45 -20.95 -0.18 13.97
N ASN A 46 -21.18 -1.48 13.83
CA ASN A 46 -20.35 -2.33 12.98
C ASN A 46 -20.44 -1.99 11.48
N ARG A 47 -21.40 -1.17 11.02
CA ARG A 47 -21.48 -0.68 9.64
C ARG A 47 -20.37 0.28 9.32
N ASN A 48 -19.78 0.93 10.32
CA ASN A 48 -18.68 1.88 10.18
C ASN A 48 -17.28 1.24 10.27
N VAL A 49 -17.20 -0.06 10.55
CA VAL A 49 -15.94 -0.77 10.80
C VAL A 49 -15.49 -1.55 9.57
N VAL A 50 -14.19 -1.51 9.26
CA VAL A 50 -13.59 -2.35 8.20
C VAL A 50 -13.60 -3.82 8.66
N PRO A 51 -14.01 -4.77 7.80
CA PRO A 51 -14.00 -6.19 8.15
C PRO A 51 -12.64 -6.65 8.68
N TYR A 52 -12.65 -7.50 9.69
CA TYR A 52 -11.44 -8.03 10.30
C TYR A 52 -11.67 -9.48 10.74
N ASN A 53 -10.57 -10.20 10.94
CA ASN A 53 -10.61 -11.51 11.54
C ASN A 53 -10.21 -11.41 13.02
N ALA A 54 -11.12 -11.77 13.94
CA ALA A 54 -10.87 -11.65 15.38
C ALA A 54 -9.65 -12.46 15.86
N LYS A 55 -9.37 -13.62 15.25
CA LYS A 55 -8.20 -14.43 15.58
C LYS A 55 -6.91 -13.73 15.17
N LEU A 56 -6.87 -13.18 13.96
CA LEU A 56 -5.68 -12.46 13.47
C LEU A 56 -5.46 -11.16 14.25
N LEU A 57 -6.54 -10.42 14.53
CA LEU A 57 -6.47 -9.21 15.35
C LEU A 57 -5.87 -9.50 16.73
N THR A 58 -6.34 -10.55 17.39
CA THR A 58 -5.85 -10.94 18.71
C THR A 58 -4.41 -11.45 18.65
N LYS A 59 -4.08 -12.28 17.65
CA LYS A 59 -2.74 -12.88 17.50
C LYS A 59 -1.65 -11.84 17.24
N TYR A 60 -1.93 -10.84 16.42
CA TYR A 60 -0.93 -9.85 15.99
C TYR A 60 -1.11 -8.47 16.65
N GLN A 61 -2.10 -8.33 17.54
CA GLN A 61 -2.46 -7.05 18.18
C GLN A 61 -2.61 -5.89 17.18
N ALA A 62 -3.08 -6.19 15.97
CA ALA A 62 -3.17 -5.24 14.86
C ALA A 62 -4.49 -5.42 14.10
N HIS A 63 -5.05 -4.31 13.60
CA HIS A 63 -6.22 -4.39 12.73
C HIS A 63 -5.80 -4.87 11.33
N ILE A 64 -6.14 -6.11 11.01
CA ILE A 64 -5.81 -6.73 9.73
C ILE A 64 -7.08 -6.79 8.89
N ASN A 65 -7.09 -6.02 7.81
CA ASN A 65 -8.11 -6.10 6.78
C ASN A 65 -7.97 -7.43 6.02
N MET A 66 -9.07 -8.17 5.87
CA MET A 66 -9.10 -9.43 5.14
C MET A 66 -10.08 -9.29 3.98
N GLU A 67 -9.53 -9.33 2.76
CA GLU A 67 -10.31 -9.18 1.53
C GLU A 67 -10.35 -10.47 0.72
N TRP A 68 -11.55 -10.87 0.30
CA TRP A 68 -11.77 -11.93 -0.64
C TRP A 68 -11.61 -11.40 -2.06
N CYS A 69 -10.53 -11.82 -2.72
CA CYS A 69 -10.18 -11.45 -4.07
C CYS A 69 -10.62 -12.54 -5.05
N ASN A 70 -11.81 -12.41 -5.63
CA ASN A 70 -12.30 -13.33 -6.67
C ASN A 70 -12.09 -12.81 -8.11
N GLN A 71 -11.65 -11.57 -8.27
CA GLN A 71 -11.47 -10.96 -9.59
C GLN A 71 -10.03 -11.20 -10.11
N SER A 72 -9.92 -11.58 -11.39
CA SER A 72 -8.63 -11.74 -12.08
C SER A 72 -7.78 -10.46 -12.07
N THR A 73 -8.42 -9.29 -11.96
CA THR A 73 -7.78 -7.99 -11.77
C THR A 73 -7.02 -7.90 -10.45
N SER A 74 -7.55 -8.42 -9.34
CA SER A 74 -6.86 -8.46 -8.04
C SER A 74 -5.66 -9.39 -8.08
N ILE A 75 -5.78 -10.53 -8.77
CA ILE A 75 -4.67 -11.46 -9.01
C ILE A 75 -3.59 -10.77 -9.87
N LYS A 76 -4.00 -10.15 -10.99
CA LYS A 76 -3.10 -9.35 -11.84
C LYS A 76 -2.45 -8.22 -11.06
N TYR A 77 -3.16 -7.58 -10.14
CA TYR A 77 -2.62 -6.53 -9.28
C TYR A 77 -1.55 -7.11 -8.36
N LEU A 78 -1.82 -8.22 -7.66
CA LEU A 78 -0.83 -8.89 -6.82
C LEU A 78 0.44 -9.26 -7.61
N PHE A 79 0.27 -9.95 -8.74
CA PHE A 79 1.40 -10.32 -9.62
C PHE A 79 2.11 -9.10 -10.20
N LYS A 80 1.39 -8.01 -10.49
CA LYS A 80 2.00 -6.75 -10.89
C LYS A 80 2.93 -6.25 -9.80
N TYR A 81 2.54 -6.23 -8.52
CA TYR A 81 3.42 -5.74 -7.45
C TYR A 81 4.58 -6.68 -7.13
N ILE A 82 4.38 -7.99 -7.24
CA ILE A 82 5.47 -8.96 -7.09
C ILE A 82 6.52 -8.77 -8.20
N ASN A 83 6.07 -8.51 -9.43
CA ASN A 83 6.94 -8.40 -10.60
C ASN A 83 7.25 -6.96 -11.04
N LYS A 84 6.75 -5.93 -10.35
CA LYS A 84 6.95 -4.52 -10.73
C LYS A 84 8.42 -4.12 -10.71
N GLY A 85 9.26 -4.91 -10.04
CA GLY A 85 10.63 -4.57 -9.74
C GLY A 85 10.69 -3.41 -8.75
N TYR A 86 11.91 -3.02 -8.41
CA TYR A 86 12.15 -1.88 -7.56
C TYR A 86 12.13 -0.59 -8.39
N ASP A 87 11.74 0.51 -7.76
CA ASP A 87 11.89 1.82 -8.40
C ASP A 87 13.39 2.06 -8.64
N ARG A 88 13.76 2.35 -9.90
CA ARG A 88 15.14 2.60 -10.33
C ARG A 88 15.27 4.02 -10.85
N ILE A 89 16.43 4.61 -10.61
CA ILE A 89 16.79 5.94 -11.05
C ILE A 89 18.13 5.83 -11.75
N THR A 90 18.22 6.36 -12.97
CA THR A 90 19.50 6.55 -13.65
C THR A 90 20.05 7.93 -13.29
N ALA A 91 21.22 7.98 -12.66
CA ALA A 91 21.94 9.21 -12.35
C ALA A 91 23.08 9.39 -13.36
N ALA A 92 23.24 10.60 -13.90
CA ALA A 92 24.37 10.94 -14.74
C ALA A 92 25.43 11.69 -13.90
N ILE A 93 26.68 11.23 -13.95
CA ILE A 93 27.81 11.94 -13.37
C ILE A 93 28.29 12.94 -14.42
N VAL A 94 28.11 14.22 -14.14
CA VAL A 94 28.62 15.30 -14.98
C VAL A 94 29.94 15.78 -14.36
N PRO A 95 31.07 15.71 -15.08
CA PRO A 95 32.33 16.27 -14.58
C PRO A 95 32.22 17.80 -14.47
N ASN A 96 32.80 18.38 -13.42
CA ASN A 96 32.96 19.83 -13.32
C ASN A 96 34.03 20.28 -14.31
N ASP A 97 33.63 21.10 -15.28
CA ASP A 97 34.56 21.70 -16.22
C ASP A 97 35.10 23.02 -15.64
N ASP A 98 36.18 22.94 -14.85
CA ASP A 98 36.82 24.12 -14.26
C ASP A 98 37.68 24.90 -15.28
N GLY A 99 37.51 24.67 -16.59
CA GLY A 99 38.08 25.48 -17.68
C GLY A 99 39.60 25.54 -17.75
N THR A 100 40.33 24.76 -16.94
CA THR A 100 41.78 24.88 -16.75
C THR A 100 42.59 23.70 -17.31
N SER A 101 41.93 22.65 -17.83
CA SER A 101 42.62 21.46 -18.38
C SER A 101 42.37 21.28 -19.87
N ASN A 102 43.33 21.71 -20.70
CA ASN A 102 43.39 21.47 -22.16
C ASN A 102 43.77 20.01 -22.53
N GLN A 103 43.33 19.00 -21.76
CA GLN A 103 43.54 17.60 -22.12
C GLN A 103 42.22 16.98 -22.59
N PRO A 104 42.24 16.13 -23.64
CA PRO A 104 41.06 15.39 -24.05
C PRO A 104 40.62 14.51 -22.88
N GLN A 105 39.50 14.86 -22.24
CA GLN A 105 38.90 14.01 -21.23
C GLN A 105 38.50 12.70 -21.92
N ASN A 106 39.12 11.59 -21.51
CA ASN A 106 38.72 10.27 -21.93
C ASN A 106 37.42 9.93 -21.18
N ILE A 107 36.28 10.36 -21.75
CA ILE A 107 34.96 10.18 -21.16
C ILE A 107 34.53 8.72 -21.39
N ASP A 108 34.46 7.96 -20.31
CA ASP A 108 33.91 6.61 -20.30
C ASP A 108 32.38 6.70 -20.16
N GLU A 109 31.67 6.57 -21.29
CA GLU A 109 30.21 6.63 -21.35
C GLU A 109 29.52 5.63 -20.41
N ILE A 110 30.15 4.48 -20.12
CA ILE A 110 29.59 3.46 -19.22
C ILE A 110 29.66 3.93 -17.78
N LYS A 111 30.78 4.57 -17.39
CA LYS A 111 30.94 5.13 -16.03
C LYS A 111 30.16 6.42 -15.82
N GLN A 112 29.70 7.07 -16.90
CA GLN A 112 28.95 8.30 -16.83
C GLN A 112 27.54 8.11 -16.25
N TYR A 113 26.97 6.90 -16.35
CA TYR A 113 25.63 6.61 -15.86
C TYR A 113 25.64 5.56 -14.77
N ILE A 114 24.98 5.85 -13.65
CA ILE A 114 24.75 4.90 -12.57
C ILE A 114 23.27 4.55 -12.54
N ASP A 115 22.97 3.26 -12.67
CA ASP A 115 21.64 2.73 -12.43
C ASP A 115 21.49 2.39 -10.94
N CYS A 116 20.75 3.23 -10.22
CA CYS A 116 20.50 3.10 -8.80
C CYS A 116 19.10 2.51 -8.53
N ARG A 117 19.00 1.70 -7.49
CA ARG A 117 17.71 1.25 -6.95
C ARG A 117 17.35 2.08 -5.73
N TYR A 118 16.09 2.51 -5.65
CA TYR A 118 15.54 3.13 -4.45
C TYR A 118 15.48 2.12 -3.29
N VAL A 119 15.95 2.56 -2.13
CA VAL A 119 15.88 1.83 -0.85
C VAL A 119 15.09 2.69 0.12
N SER A 120 13.98 2.15 0.62
CA SER A 120 13.13 2.88 1.58
C SER A 120 13.86 3.13 2.91
N PRO A 121 13.50 4.17 3.69
CA PRO A 121 14.13 4.44 4.99
C PRO A 121 14.14 3.25 5.95
N SER A 122 13.06 2.47 5.98
CA SER A 122 12.96 1.26 6.81
C SER A 122 13.93 0.17 6.34
N GLU A 123 14.01 -0.06 5.03
CA GLU A 123 14.95 -1.04 4.44
C GLU A 123 16.40 -0.60 4.64
N ALA A 124 16.70 0.69 4.46
CA ALA A 124 18.02 1.26 4.70
C ALA A 124 18.42 1.11 6.16
N SER A 125 17.52 1.41 7.10
CA SER A 125 17.76 1.21 8.54
C SER A 125 18.05 -0.26 8.84
N TRP A 126 17.27 -1.20 8.27
CA TRP A 126 17.51 -2.64 8.46
C TRP A 126 18.89 -3.08 7.99
N ARG A 127 19.34 -2.55 6.85
CA ARG A 127 20.67 -2.84 6.29
C ARG A 127 21.79 -2.18 7.09
N ILE A 128 21.65 -0.90 7.45
CA ILE A 128 22.65 -0.13 8.21
C ILE A 128 22.84 -0.74 9.60
N PHE A 129 21.74 -1.06 10.28
CA PHE A 129 21.78 -1.65 11.62
C PHE A 129 21.96 -3.18 11.61
N SER A 130 21.99 -3.81 10.43
CA SER A 130 22.14 -5.26 10.27
C SER A 130 21.17 -6.07 11.15
N PHE A 131 19.90 -5.67 11.18
CA PHE A 131 18.88 -6.42 11.93
C PHE A 131 18.68 -7.82 11.31
N PRO A 132 18.45 -8.86 12.13
CA PRO A 132 18.28 -10.25 11.69
C PRO A 132 17.04 -10.47 10.80
#